data_AF-A0A357IFH3-F1
#
_entry.id   AF-A0A357IFH3-F1
#
_cell.length_a   1.000
_cell.length_b   1.000
_cell.length_c   1.000
_cell.angle_alpha   90.00
_cell.angle_beta   90.00
_cell.angle_gamma   90.00
#
_symmetry.space_group_name_H-M   'P 1'
#
loop_
_entity.id
_entity.type
_entity.pdbx_description
1 polymer ?
#
loop_
_entity_poly.entity_id
_entity_poly.type
_entity_poly.pdbx_seq_one_letter_code
_entity_poly.pdbx_strand_id
1 'polypeptide(L)'
;MIHTQSDAQGIPMKSDRGSEISLYYKLSLQDGTVVDEVSSGEPLTFVVGDGTFPAGVDQLFYGLQAGDSKQDTVTPDNGWGYPDPGNIQYLLESDFPDAQMLTPGNIIEFTLPNDEALPGTILAVEDERIKVDFNPPLAGHAVTIDVTVVEVKAGT
;
A
#
# COMPACT_ATOMS: atom_id res chain seq x y z
N MET A 1 -12.38 11.95 -55.18
CA MET A 1 -12.72 11.72 -53.77
C MET A 1 -11.53 11.05 -53.13
N ILE A 2 -10.79 11.74 -52.27
CA ILE A 2 -9.63 11.16 -51.58
C ILE A 2 -10.08 10.96 -50.13
N HIS A 3 -10.14 9.70 -49.71
CA HIS A 3 -10.30 9.31 -48.32
C HIS A 3 -9.01 9.67 -47.60
N THR A 4 -9.06 10.63 -46.68
CA THR A 4 -8.02 10.80 -45.67
C THR A 4 -8.60 10.28 -44.36
N GLN A 5 -8.26 9.04 -44.03
CA GLN A 5 -8.37 8.56 -42.66
C GLN A 5 -7.55 9.51 -41.80
N SER A 6 -8.23 10.25 -40.93
CA SER A 6 -7.57 10.94 -39.83
C SER A 6 -7.21 9.88 -38.81
N ASP A 7 -5.98 9.37 -38.89
CA ASP A 7 -5.32 8.73 -37.77
C ASP A 7 -5.12 9.80 -36.69
N ALA A 8 -6.17 10.07 -35.92
CA ALA A 8 -6.01 10.68 -34.62
C ALA A 8 -5.30 9.64 -33.76
N GLN A 9 -3.96 9.63 -33.79
CA GLN A 9 -3.20 9.16 -32.64
C GLN A 9 -3.62 10.05 -31.48
N GLY A 10 -4.61 9.57 -30.72
CA GLY A 10 -5.20 10.28 -29.60
C GLY A 10 -4.09 10.71 -28.67
N ILE A 11 -4.10 11.97 -28.25
CA ILE A 11 -3.17 12.45 -27.24
C ILE A 11 -3.29 11.49 -26.05
N PRO A 12 -2.19 10.85 -25.62
CA PRO A 12 -2.24 9.95 -24.48
C PRO A 12 -2.82 10.73 -23.30
N MET A 13 -3.93 10.22 -22.78
CA MET A 13 -4.63 10.90 -21.72
C MET A 13 -3.77 10.84 -20.46
N LYS A 14 -3.58 12.00 -19.86
CA LYS A 14 -2.87 12.14 -18.60
C LYS A 14 -3.86 11.99 -17.45
N SER A 15 -3.49 11.25 -16.43
CA SER A 15 -4.25 11.12 -15.20
C SER A 15 -4.30 12.45 -14.46
N ASP A 16 -5.47 12.74 -13.93
CA ASP A 16 -5.73 13.83 -12.99
C ASP A 16 -6.72 13.31 -11.93
N ARG A 17 -7.03 14.09 -10.91
CA ARG A 17 -8.03 13.74 -9.89
C ARG A 17 -9.34 13.27 -10.55
N GLY A 18 -9.84 12.13 -10.11
CA GLY A 18 -11.04 11.48 -10.63
C GLY A 18 -10.79 10.55 -11.81
N SER A 19 -9.60 10.56 -12.43
CA SER A 19 -9.25 9.61 -13.49
C SER A 19 -9.18 8.19 -12.91
N GLU A 20 -9.64 7.20 -13.67
CA GLU A 20 -9.41 5.78 -13.34
C GLU A 20 -8.04 5.38 -13.90
N ILE A 21 -7.16 4.83 -13.06
CA ILE A 21 -5.82 4.40 -13.46
C ILE A 21 -5.66 2.91 -13.15
N SER A 22 -5.14 2.17 -14.12
CA SER A 22 -4.75 0.76 -13.95
C SER A 22 -3.23 0.67 -13.99
N LEU A 23 -2.62 0.11 -12.95
CA LEU A 23 -1.16 0.04 -12.84
C LEU A 23 -0.68 -1.22 -12.11
N TYR A 24 0.55 -1.60 -12.41
CA TYR A 24 1.35 -2.49 -11.56
C TYR A 24 2.15 -1.63 -10.58
N TYR A 25 2.29 -2.10 -9.35
CA TYR A 25 3.10 -1.40 -8.36
C TYR A 25 3.90 -2.33 -7.47
N LYS A 26 4.89 -1.76 -6.81
CA LYS A 26 5.68 -2.41 -5.77
C LYS A 26 6.03 -1.40 -4.69
N LEU A 27 5.80 -1.77 -3.44
CA LEU A 27 6.15 -1.02 -2.24
C LEU A 27 7.31 -1.72 -1.55
N SER A 28 8.38 -0.99 -1.29
CA SER A 28 9.57 -1.54 -0.64
C SER A 28 10.11 -0.61 0.44
N LEU A 29 10.59 -1.18 1.52
CA LEU A 29 11.32 -0.47 2.56
C LEU A 29 12.76 -0.18 2.09
N GLN A 30 13.45 0.72 2.81
CA GLN A 30 14.83 1.12 2.48
C GLN A 30 15.85 -0.02 2.55
N ASP A 31 15.55 -1.08 3.30
CA ASP A 31 16.37 -2.29 3.39
C ASP A 31 16.16 -3.25 2.20
N GLY A 32 15.26 -2.90 1.27
CA GLY A 32 14.90 -3.71 0.10
C GLY A 32 13.78 -4.72 0.36
N THR A 33 13.23 -4.77 1.58
CA THR A 33 12.09 -5.62 1.92
C THR A 33 10.86 -5.17 1.13
N VAL A 34 10.30 -6.06 0.32
CA VAL A 34 9.05 -5.83 -0.40
C VAL A 34 7.90 -6.07 0.56
N VAL A 35 7.06 -5.05 0.76
CA VAL A 35 5.93 -5.12 1.70
C VAL A 35 4.64 -5.43 0.99
N ASP A 36 4.47 -4.88 -0.21
CA ASP A 36 3.32 -5.15 -1.06
C ASP A 36 3.73 -5.02 -2.53
N GLU A 37 3.17 -5.85 -3.39
CA GLU A 37 3.36 -5.71 -4.84
C GLU A 37 2.21 -6.32 -5.64
N VAL A 38 1.87 -5.64 -6.73
CA VAL A 38 1.09 -6.16 -7.84
C VAL A 38 1.97 -6.02 -9.07
N SER A 39 2.78 -7.04 -9.33
CA SER A 39 3.80 -7.06 -10.40
C SER A 39 3.39 -7.89 -11.61
N SER A 40 2.37 -8.73 -11.47
CA SER A 40 1.83 -9.60 -12.53
C SER A 40 0.36 -9.93 -12.28
N GLY A 41 -0.34 -10.38 -13.33
CA GLY A 41 -1.76 -10.72 -13.24
C GLY A 41 -2.66 -9.53 -13.54
N GLU A 42 -3.66 -9.29 -12.70
CA GLU A 42 -4.60 -8.19 -12.85
C GLU A 42 -4.01 -6.90 -12.25
N PRO A 43 -3.86 -5.81 -13.03
CA PRO A 43 -3.34 -4.56 -12.51
C PRO A 43 -4.31 -3.94 -11.49
N LEU A 44 -3.76 -3.26 -10.48
CA LEU A 44 -4.57 -2.51 -9.54
C LEU A 44 -5.26 -1.38 -10.30
N THR A 45 -6.58 -1.33 -10.24
CA THR A 45 -7.40 -0.28 -10.83
C THR A 45 -8.10 0.50 -9.73
N PHE A 46 -7.90 1.81 -9.71
CA PHE A 46 -8.50 2.71 -8.73
C PHE A 46 -8.73 4.10 -9.33
N VAL A 47 -9.48 4.95 -8.63
CA VAL A 47 -9.73 6.33 -9.05
C VAL A 47 -8.78 7.27 -8.32
N VAL A 48 -8.03 8.09 -9.05
CA VAL A 48 -7.06 9.00 -8.42
C VAL A 48 -7.80 9.98 -7.51
N GLY A 49 -7.43 9.97 -6.23
CA GLY A 49 -8.05 10.76 -5.17
C GLY A 49 -9.26 10.10 -4.48
N ASP A 50 -9.51 8.80 -4.68
CA ASP A 50 -10.56 8.04 -3.99
C ASP A 50 -10.18 7.57 -2.58
N GLY A 51 -8.92 7.74 -2.19
CA GLY A 51 -8.39 7.33 -0.88
C GLY A 51 -7.79 5.93 -0.85
N THR A 52 -7.66 5.25 -1.99
CA THR A 52 -6.91 3.98 -2.10
C THR A 52 -5.47 4.13 -1.64
N PHE A 53 -4.84 5.26 -1.98
CA PHE A 53 -3.49 5.62 -1.55
C PHE A 53 -3.50 6.85 -0.62
N PRO A 54 -2.52 6.97 0.29
CA PRO A 54 -2.34 8.19 1.07
C PRO A 54 -2.21 9.42 0.18
N ALA A 55 -2.69 10.58 0.66
CA ALA A 55 -2.78 11.79 -0.16
C ALA A 55 -1.43 12.23 -0.78
N GLY A 56 -0.30 12.02 -0.10
CA GLY A 56 1.02 12.34 -0.64
C GLY A 56 1.49 11.35 -1.71
N VAL A 57 1.05 10.09 -1.65
CA VAL A 57 1.26 9.09 -2.72
C VAL A 57 0.34 9.38 -3.91
N ASP A 58 -0.90 9.79 -3.65
CA ASP A 58 -1.90 10.07 -4.70
C ASP A 58 -1.41 11.12 -5.72
N GLN A 59 -0.69 12.15 -5.23
CA GLN A 59 -0.09 13.18 -6.08
C GLN A 59 0.94 12.62 -7.08
N LEU A 60 1.54 11.47 -6.80
CA LEU A 60 2.51 10.85 -7.69
C LEU A 60 1.88 10.39 -9.00
N PHE A 61 0.58 10.10 -8.98
CA PHE A 61 -0.18 9.64 -10.14
C PHE A 61 -0.65 10.77 -11.04
N TYR A 62 -0.54 12.04 -10.65
CA TYR A 62 -0.95 13.14 -11.52
C TYR A 62 0.00 13.31 -12.71
N GLY A 63 -0.59 13.44 -13.90
CA GLY A 63 0.13 13.68 -15.14
C GLY A 63 0.69 12.43 -15.81
N LEU A 64 0.49 11.23 -15.23
CA LEU A 64 0.94 9.97 -15.81
C LEU A 64 0.03 9.52 -16.96
N GLN A 65 0.58 8.77 -17.89
CA GLN A 65 -0.15 8.19 -19.02
C GLN A 65 0.16 6.69 -19.15
N ALA A 66 -0.65 5.97 -19.93
CA ALA A 66 -0.40 4.55 -20.21
C ALA A 66 1.03 4.33 -20.77
N GLY A 67 1.73 3.36 -20.19
CA GLY A 67 3.13 3.04 -20.52
C GLY A 67 4.17 3.78 -19.70
N ASP A 68 3.79 4.78 -18.88
CA ASP A 68 4.74 5.44 -17.99
C ASP A 68 5.14 4.52 -16.84
N SER A 69 6.43 4.56 -16.49
CA SER A 69 6.94 4.01 -15.23
C SER A 69 7.52 5.12 -14.38
N LYS A 70 7.24 5.08 -13.08
CA LYS A 70 7.73 6.05 -12.12
C LYS A 70 8.15 5.34 -10.85
N GLN A 71 9.28 5.77 -10.30
CA GLN A 71 9.74 5.37 -8.99
C GLN A 71 9.88 6.63 -8.14
N ASP A 72 9.37 6.59 -6.92
CA ASP A 72 9.53 7.68 -5.96
C ASP A 72 9.70 7.13 -4.53
N THR A 73 10.29 7.93 -3.65
CA THR A 73 10.41 7.59 -2.24
C THR A 73 9.50 8.50 -1.42
N VAL A 74 8.55 7.87 -0.73
CA VAL A 74 7.53 8.56 0.06
C VAL A 74 7.95 8.53 1.52
N THR A 75 8.04 9.71 2.13
CA THR A 75 8.30 9.84 3.57
C THR A 75 7.08 9.42 4.39
N PRO A 76 7.26 9.02 5.66
CA PRO A 76 6.14 8.69 6.55
C PRO A 76 5.03 9.76 6.52
N ASP A 77 5.39 11.05 6.60
CA ASP A 77 4.43 12.17 6.60
C ASP A 77 3.53 12.24 5.35
N ASN A 78 4.04 11.78 4.20
CA ASN A 78 3.33 11.83 2.92
C ASN A 78 2.72 10.47 2.53
N GLY A 79 3.05 9.41 3.25
CA GLY A 79 2.63 8.04 3.00
C GLY A 79 1.78 7.50 4.14
N TRP A 80 2.24 6.41 4.75
CA TRP A 80 1.49 5.65 5.75
C TRP A 80 1.59 6.18 7.18
N GLY A 81 2.14 7.39 7.37
CA GLY A 81 2.25 8.03 8.67
C GLY A 81 3.30 7.39 9.57
N TYR A 82 3.28 7.79 10.84
CA TYR A 82 4.11 7.23 11.90
C TYR A 82 3.35 6.15 12.67
N PRO A 83 4.05 5.24 13.35
CA PRO A 83 3.41 4.26 14.22
C PRO A 83 2.59 4.99 15.29
N ASP A 84 1.35 4.56 15.49
CA ASP A 84 0.49 5.04 16.56
C ASP A 84 0.80 4.22 17.84
N PRO A 85 1.23 4.87 18.94
CA PRO A 85 1.39 4.21 20.22
C PRO A 85 0.10 3.54 20.73
N GLY A 86 -1.07 4.02 20.30
CA GLY A 86 -2.38 3.43 20.60
C GLY A 86 -2.62 2.08 19.92
N ASN A 87 -1.90 1.77 18.84
CA ASN A 87 -1.92 0.45 18.18
C ASN A 87 -1.02 -0.57 18.87
N ILE A 88 -0.27 -0.16 19.90
CA ILE A 88 0.48 -1.09 20.74
C ILE A 88 -0.43 -1.52 21.90
N GLN A 89 -0.76 -2.81 21.96
CA GLN A 89 -1.66 -3.35 22.97
C GLN A 89 -0.96 -4.39 23.84
N TYR A 90 -1.52 -4.58 25.04
CA TYR A 90 -1.11 -5.63 25.96
C TYR A 90 -2.20 -6.69 25.99
N LEU A 91 -1.89 -7.87 25.47
CA LEU A 91 -2.77 -9.05 25.48
C LEU A 91 -2.34 -10.01 26.60
N LEU A 92 -3.23 -10.91 27.01
CA LEU A 92 -2.86 -11.95 27.96
C LEU A 92 -2.22 -13.12 27.22
N GLU A 93 -1.25 -13.80 27.84
CA GLU A 93 -0.69 -15.04 27.29
C GLU A 93 -1.79 -16.07 26.96
N SER A 94 -2.87 -16.11 27.74
CA SER A 94 -4.03 -16.99 27.53
C SER A 94 -4.81 -16.71 26.24
N ASP A 95 -4.62 -15.53 25.63
CA ASP A 95 -5.26 -15.17 24.36
C ASP A 95 -4.59 -15.85 23.16
N PHE A 96 -3.44 -16.50 23.38
CA PHE A 96 -2.65 -17.15 22.35
C PHE A 96 -2.77 -18.68 22.44
N PRO A 97 -2.97 -19.38 21.31
CA PRO A 97 -3.14 -20.83 21.29
C PRO A 97 -1.84 -21.61 21.53
N ASP A 98 -0.67 -21.00 21.27
CA ASP A 98 0.64 -21.64 21.44
C ASP A 98 1.66 -20.64 21.98
N ALA A 99 2.22 -20.95 23.15
CA ALA A 99 3.25 -20.15 23.80
C ALA A 99 4.54 -20.03 22.95
N GLN A 100 4.80 -20.96 22.03
CA GLN A 100 5.96 -20.86 21.11
C GLN A 100 5.85 -19.67 20.15
N MET A 101 4.64 -19.15 19.91
CA MET A 101 4.43 -17.97 19.07
C MET A 101 4.87 -16.68 19.76
N LEU A 102 5.02 -16.69 21.09
CA LEU A 102 5.34 -15.53 21.93
C LEU A 102 6.85 -15.22 21.94
N THR A 103 7.46 -15.13 20.77
CA THR A 103 8.86 -14.70 20.64
C THR A 103 8.89 -13.27 20.11
N PRO A 104 9.63 -12.33 20.74
CA PRO A 104 9.81 -10.99 20.20
C PRO A 104 10.28 -11.02 18.74
N GLY A 105 9.61 -10.26 17.88
CA GLY A 105 9.80 -10.22 16.43
C GLY A 105 8.88 -11.17 15.65
N ASN A 106 8.19 -12.12 16.29
CA ASN A 106 7.21 -12.94 15.60
C ASN A 106 5.99 -12.12 15.19
N ILE A 107 5.48 -12.39 14.00
CA ILE A 107 4.21 -11.85 13.49
C ILE A 107 3.14 -12.92 13.70
N ILE A 108 2.03 -12.53 14.32
CA ILE A 108 0.88 -13.38 14.60
C ILE A 108 -0.33 -12.74 13.92
N GLU A 109 -1.15 -13.56 13.27
CA GLU A 109 -2.42 -13.10 12.67
C GLU A 109 -3.54 -13.21 13.70
N PHE A 110 -4.24 -12.09 13.93
CA PHE A 110 -5.40 -12.02 14.81
C PHE A 110 -6.67 -11.87 13.98
N THR A 111 -7.74 -12.53 14.39
CA THR A 111 -9.05 -12.37 13.74
C THR A 111 -9.84 -11.29 14.47
N LEU A 112 -10.25 -10.26 13.74
CA LEU A 112 -11.11 -9.18 14.23
C LEU A 112 -12.59 -9.62 14.24
N PRO A 113 -13.48 -8.91 14.96
CA PRO A 113 -14.92 -9.25 15.02
C PRO A 113 -15.67 -9.24 13.68
N ASN A 114 -15.07 -8.62 12.66
CA ASN A 114 -15.56 -8.58 11.28
C ASN A 114 -14.96 -9.70 10.40
N ASP A 115 -14.32 -10.71 11.00
CA ASP A 115 -13.61 -11.81 10.34
C ASP A 115 -12.38 -11.40 9.51
N GLU A 116 -11.93 -10.14 9.64
CA GLU A 116 -10.69 -9.70 9.00
C GLU A 116 -9.46 -10.16 9.79
N ALA A 117 -8.41 -10.50 9.05
CA ALA A 117 -7.10 -10.81 9.60
C ALA A 117 -6.33 -9.50 9.86
N LEU A 118 -5.81 -9.35 11.08
CA LEU A 118 -4.95 -8.25 11.49
C LEU A 118 -3.60 -8.82 11.95
N PRO A 119 -2.48 -8.55 11.25
CA PRO A 119 -1.16 -8.93 11.73
C PRO A 119 -0.76 -8.10 12.95
N GLY A 120 -0.18 -8.76 13.95
CA GLY A 120 0.41 -8.14 15.12
C GLY A 120 1.82 -8.67 15.38
N THR A 121 2.77 -7.79 15.63
CA THR A 121 4.17 -8.15 15.91
C THR A 121 4.41 -8.20 17.41
N ILE A 122 4.96 -9.30 17.93
CA ILE A 122 5.33 -9.40 19.34
C ILE A 122 6.54 -8.50 19.61
N LEU A 123 6.37 -7.49 20.46
CA LEU A 123 7.46 -6.61 20.89
C LEU A 123 8.18 -7.15 22.12
N ALA A 124 7.42 -7.65 23.10
CA ALA A 124 7.94 -8.13 24.37
C ALA A 124 6.97 -9.10 25.04
N VAL A 125 7.52 -9.97 25.88
CA VAL A 125 6.77 -10.84 26.79
C VAL A 125 7.11 -10.39 28.21
N GLU A 126 6.12 -9.89 28.94
CA GLU A 126 6.24 -9.33 30.29
C GLU A 126 5.32 -10.11 31.24
N ASP A 127 5.86 -11.13 31.91
CA ASP A 127 5.09 -12.07 32.73
C ASP A 127 3.90 -12.67 31.94
N GLU A 128 2.67 -12.43 32.38
CA GLU A 128 1.43 -12.89 31.72
C GLU A 128 0.92 -11.93 30.63
N ARG A 129 1.63 -10.83 30.36
CA ARG A 129 1.22 -9.78 29.41
C ARG A 129 2.15 -9.75 28.22
N ILE A 130 1.56 -9.84 27.03
CA ILE A 130 2.26 -9.83 25.76
C ILE A 130 2.06 -8.47 25.13
N LYS A 131 3.17 -7.76 24.88
CA LYS A 131 3.15 -6.48 24.18
C LYS A 131 3.15 -6.74 22.68
N VAL A 132 2.09 -6.34 22.00
CA VAL A 132 1.87 -6.57 20.57
C VAL A 132 1.73 -5.25 19.84
N ASP A 133 2.43 -5.10 18.72
CA ASP A 133 2.34 -3.96 17.81
C ASP A 133 1.44 -4.29 16.62
N PHE A 134 0.33 -3.55 16.50
CA PHE A 134 -0.61 -3.68 15.38
C PHE A 134 -0.44 -2.58 14.33
N ASN A 135 0.65 -1.82 14.38
CA ASN A 135 0.91 -0.82 13.35
C ASN A 135 1.15 -1.49 11.98
N PRO A 136 0.67 -0.88 10.88
CA PRO A 136 1.00 -1.34 9.54
C PRO A 136 2.53 -1.40 9.35
N PRO A 137 3.07 -2.39 8.62
CA PRO A 137 4.52 -2.54 8.44
C PRO A 137 5.22 -1.32 7.83
N LEU A 138 4.49 -0.52 7.05
CA LEU A 138 4.99 0.70 6.40
C LEU A 138 5.05 1.91 7.33
N ALA A 139 4.39 1.86 8.49
CA ALA A 139 4.31 3.01 9.41
C ALA A 139 5.71 3.38 9.92
N GLY A 140 6.03 4.67 9.90
CA GLY A 140 7.31 5.21 10.34
C GLY A 140 8.48 5.03 9.38
N HIS A 141 8.29 4.35 8.26
CA HIS A 141 9.33 4.09 7.29
C HIS A 141 9.16 4.95 6.04
N ALA A 142 10.29 5.36 5.45
CA ALA A 142 10.28 5.85 4.08
C ALA A 142 10.14 4.65 3.13
N VAL A 143 9.17 4.73 2.23
CA VAL A 143 8.76 3.64 1.35
C VAL A 143 9.05 4.03 -0.07
N THR A 144 9.76 3.19 -0.80
CA THR A 144 9.92 3.33 -2.24
C THR A 144 8.71 2.71 -2.92
N ILE A 145 8.04 3.50 -3.75
CA ILE A 145 6.94 3.07 -4.60
C ILE A 145 7.41 3.07 -6.05
N ASP A 146 7.34 1.89 -6.67
CA ASP A 146 7.60 1.66 -8.07
C ASP A 146 6.27 1.41 -8.76
N VAL A 147 5.93 2.17 -9.81
CA VAL A 147 4.67 2.03 -10.53
C VAL A 147 4.91 1.93 -12.02
N THR A 148 4.08 1.14 -12.70
CA THR A 148 4.01 1.05 -14.15
C THR A 148 2.56 1.12 -14.59
N VAL A 149 2.22 2.21 -15.27
CA VAL A 149 0.86 2.51 -15.70
C VAL A 149 0.51 1.67 -16.91
N VAL A 150 -0.57 0.90 -16.81
CA VAL A 150 -1.11 0.06 -17.88
C VAL A 150 -2.12 0.85 -18.70
N GLU A 151 -3.04 1.54 -18.03
CA GLU A 151 -4.13 2.27 -18.67
C GLU A 151 -4.53 3.49 -17.83
N VAL A 152 -5.03 4.54 -18.50
CA VAL A 152 -5.68 5.68 -17.87
C VAL A 152 -7.02 5.89 -18.57
N LYS A 153 -8.11 5.97 -17.81
CA LYS A 153 -9.47 6.27 -18.27
C LYS A 153 -10.00 7.55 -17.61
N ALA A 154 -10.86 8.28 -18.33
CA ALA A 154 -11.45 9.50 -17.81
C ALA A 154 -12.43 9.12 -16.70
N GLY A 155 -12.37 9.85 -15.59
CA GLY A 155 -13.36 9.73 -14.53
C GLY A 155 -14.77 10.00 -15.02
N THR A 156 -15.74 9.26 -14.50
CA THR A 156 -17.18 9.53 -14.68
C THR A 156 -17.67 10.65 -13.77
#